data_AF-A0A2V4WE99-F1
#
_entry.id   AF-A0A2V4WE99-F1
#
_cell.length_a   1.000
_cell.length_b   1.000
_cell.length_c   1.000
_cell.angle_alpha   90.00
_cell.angle_beta   90.00
_cell.angle_gamma   90.00
#
_symmetry.space_group_name_H-M   'P 1'
#
loop_
_entity.id
_entity.type
_entity.pdbx_description
1 polymer ?
#
loop_
_entity_poly.entity_id
_entity_poly.type
_entity_poly.pdbx_seq_one_letter_code
_entity_poly.pdbx_strand_id
1 'polypeptide(L)' 'MMDSTLNRWSVYEYMKHRFLRTGQVPDQDELQAEFAGIDQTELLEGIAEFDAIVGTGGVQHAEVD' A
#
# COMPACT_ATOMS: atom_id res chain seq x y z
N MET A 1 -1.90 -13.10 -15.90
CA MET A 1 -1.33 -12.01 -16.72
C MET A 1 -0.94 -10.92 -15.74
N MET A 2 0.34 -10.82 -15.39
CA MET A 2 0.85 -9.67 -14.66
C MET A 2 1.59 -8.83 -15.68
N ASP A 3 0.88 -7.88 -16.30
CA ASP A 3 1.53 -6.80 -17.02
C ASP A 3 2.48 -6.13 -16.04
N SER A 4 3.76 -6.10 -16.40
CA SER A 4 4.87 -5.53 -15.62
C SER A 4 4.81 -4.00 -15.55
N THR A 5 3.63 -3.43 -15.70
CA THR A 5 3.34 -2.00 -15.65
C THR A 5 3.13 -1.66 -14.19
N LEU A 6 3.98 -0.78 -13.66
CA LEU A 6 3.82 -0.24 -12.30
C LEU A 6 2.38 0.27 -12.15
N ASN A 7 1.62 -0.40 -11.30
CA ASN A 7 0.22 -0.12 -11.06
C ASN A 7 -0.12 -0.34 -9.58
N ARG A 8 -1.35 -0.03 -9.22
CA ARG A 8 -1.89 -0.16 -7.87
C ARG A 8 -1.60 -1.52 -7.21
N TRP A 9 -1.74 -2.61 -7.95
CA TRP A 9 -1.49 -3.96 -7.43
C TRP A 9 -0.02 -4.18 -7.08
N SER A 10 0.89 -3.63 -7.88
CA SER A 10 2.33 -3.71 -7.63
C SER A 10 2.70 -3.04 -6.30
N VAL A 11 2.09 -1.89 -6.01
CA VAL A 11 2.26 -1.14 -4.76
C VAL A 11 1.71 -1.94 -3.57
N TYR A 12 0.47 -2.43 -3.67
CA TYR A 12 -0.14 -3.27 -2.63
C TYR A 12 0.72 -4.50 -2.28
N GLU A 13 1.21 -5.22 -3.30
CA GLU A 13 2.01 -6.42 -3.08
C GLU A 13 3.36 -6.11 -2.41
N TYR A 14 4.01 -5.02 -2.81
CA TYR A 14 5.22 -4.54 -2.16
C TYR A 14 4.98 -4.20 -0.69
N MET A 15 3.94 -3.40 -0.40
CA MET A 15 3.59 -3.01 0.97
C MET A 15 3.31 -4.25 1.84
N LYS A 16 2.57 -5.23 1.30
CA LYS A 16 2.31 -6.52 1.96
C LYS A 16 3.60 -7.27 2.27
N HIS A 17 4.50 -7.42 1.32
CA HIS A 17 5.76 -8.13 1.54
C HIS A 17 6.69 -7.40 2.53
N ARG A 18 6.80 -6.07 2.43
CA ARG A 18 7.60 -5.27 3.37
C ARG A 18 7.02 -5.35 4.78
N PHE A 19 5.70 -5.25 4.92
CA PHE A 19 5.01 -5.39 6.21
C PHE A 19 5.20 -6.79 6.81
N LEU A 20 5.00 -7.86 6.02
CA LEU A 20 5.20 -9.24 6.51
C LEU A 20 6.64 -9.53 6.93
N ARG A 21 7.63 -8.87 6.30
CA ARG A 21 9.05 -9.04 6.62
C ARG A 21 9.51 -8.21 7.82
N THR A 22 9.00 -6.97 7.96
CA THR A 22 9.52 -5.99 8.92
C THR A 22 8.56 -5.68 10.07
N GLY A 23 7.29 -6.04 9.93
CA GLY A 23 6.21 -5.63 10.83
C GLY A 23 5.83 -4.15 10.71
N GLN A 24 6.38 -3.41 9.74
CA GLN A 24 6.20 -1.97 9.60
C GLN A 24 5.60 -1.65 8.22
N VAL A 25 4.70 -0.67 8.16
CA VAL A 25 4.13 -0.16 6.91
C VAL A 25 5.13 0.80 6.27
N PRO A 26 5.39 0.72 4.95
CA PRO A 26 6.22 1.70 4.27
C PRO A 26 5.58 3.07 4.21
N ASP A 27 6.39 4.09 4.44
CA ASP A 27 6.01 5.48 4.20
C ASP A 27 6.01 5.82 2.71
N GLN A 28 5.42 6.97 2.40
CA GLN A 28 5.23 7.39 1.01
C GLN A 28 6.56 7.68 0.31
N ASP A 29 7.57 8.21 1.01
CA ASP A 29 8.88 8.51 0.42
C ASP A 29 9.58 7.23 -0.05
N GLU A 30 9.55 6.17 0.76
CA GLU A 30 10.06 4.85 0.35
C GLU A 30 9.33 4.32 -0.89
N LEU A 31 7.98 4.42 -0.90
CA LEU A 31 7.19 3.96 -2.03
C LEU A 31 7.44 4.78 -3.30
N GLN A 32 7.64 6.09 -3.19
CA GLN A 32 7.98 6.93 -4.33
C GLN A 32 9.37 6.61 -4.89
N ALA A 33 10.33 6.24 -4.02
CA ALA A 33 11.66 5.81 -4.45
C ALA A 33 11.63 4.44 -5.14
N GLU A 34 10.88 3.47 -4.60
CA GLU A 34 10.75 2.13 -5.16
C GLU A 34 9.97 2.13 -6.48
N PHE A 35 8.87 2.90 -6.53
CA PHE A 35 7.99 3.00 -7.69
C PHE A 35 8.28 4.25 -8.52
N ALA A 36 9.55 4.60 -8.71
CA ALA A 36 9.94 5.77 -9.49
C ALA A 36 9.34 5.74 -10.91
N GLY A 37 8.51 6.74 -11.24
CA GLY A 37 7.85 6.84 -12.54
C GLY A 37 6.47 6.16 -12.64
N ILE A 38 5.94 5.62 -11.54
CA ILE A 38 4.53 5.24 -11.44
C ILE A 38 3.62 6.48 -11.55
N ASP A 39 2.40 6.29 -12.04
CA ASP A 39 1.36 7.31 -11.90
C ASP A 39 1.02 7.53 -10.42
N GLN A 40 0.90 8.80 -10.02
CA GLN A 40 0.65 9.15 -8.63
C GLN A 40 -0.71 8.62 -8.13
N THR A 41 -1.70 8.49 -9.01
CA THR A 41 -3.01 7.91 -8.71
C THR A 41 -2.89 6.43 -8.40
N GLU A 42 -2.19 5.68 -9.25
CA GLU A 42 -1.93 4.25 -9.03
C GLU A 42 -1.19 4.00 -7.71
N LEU A 43 -0.22 4.87 -7.38
CA LEU A 43 0.50 4.83 -6.11
C LEU A 43 -0.43 5.05 -4.90
N LEU A 44 -1.21 6.11 -4.93
CA LEU A 44 -2.11 6.48 -3.83
C LEU A 44 -3.23 5.47 -3.65
N GLU A 45 -3.82 4.98 -4.74
CA GLU A 45 -4.83 3.94 -4.65
C GLU A 45 -4.23 2.63 -4.08
N GLY A 46 -2.96 2.31 -4.37
CA GLY A 46 -2.31 1.09 -3.86
C GLY A 46 -2.10 1.15 -2.35
N ILE A 47 -1.72 2.33 -1.88
CA ILE A 47 -1.60 2.65 -0.45
C ILE A 47 -2.97 2.56 0.23
N ALA A 48 -4.00 3.18 -0.35
CA ALA A 48 -5.35 3.18 0.22
C ALA A 48 -5.96 1.77 0.29
N GLU A 49 -5.77 0.94 -0.74
CA GLU A 49 -6.22 -0.46 -0.74
C GLU A 49 -5.50 -1.28 0.34
N PHE A 50 -4.19 -1.08 0.50
CA PHE A 50 -3.43 -1.73 1.55
C PHE A 50 -3.91 -1.32 2.94
N ASP A 51 -4.07 -0.02 3.18
CA ASP A 51 -4.55 0.52 4.46
C ASP A 51 -5.98 0.06 4.77
N ALA A 52 -6.87 0.00 3.77
CA ALA A 52 -8.22 -0.53 3.96
C ALA A 52 -8.20 -2.00 4.40
N ILE A 53 -7.33 -2.84 3.85
CA ILE A 53 -7.26 -4.26 4.19
C ILE A 53 -6.54 -4.48 5.54
N VAL A 54 -5.42 -3.80 5.77
CA VAL A 54 -4.59 -3.99 6.98
C VAL A 54 -5.10 -3.18 8.17
N GLY A 55 -5.57 -1.95 7.94
CA GLY A 55 -6.20 -1.08 8.93
C GLY A 55 -7.51 -1.64 9.49
N THR A 56 -8.28 -2.35 8.67
CA THR A 56 -9.46 -3.11 9.14
C THR A 56 -9.08 -4.29 10.06
N GLY A 57 -7.81 -4.71 10.05
CA GLY A 57 -7.27 -5.70 11.00
C GLY A 57 -6.75 -5.12 12.32
N GLY A 58 -6.64 -3.78 12.43
CA GLY A 58 -5.94 -3.12 13.54
C GLY A 58 -6.73 -2.05 14.30
N VAL A 59 -7.79 -1.46 13.72
CA VAL A 59 -8.59 -0.46 14.44
C VAL A 59 -10.07 -0.73 14.26
N GLN A 60 -10.69 -1.00 15.39
CA GLN A 60 -12.10 -1.22 15.58
C GLN A 60 -12.90 -0.04 15.02
N HIS A 61 -14.11 -0.33 14.55
CA HIS A 61 -15.27 0.54 14.74
C HIS A 61 -15.22 1.10 16.18
N ALA A 62 -14.62 2.27 16.37
CA ALA A 62 -14.95 3.14 17.47
C ALA A 62 -15.91 4.17 16.87
N GLU A 63 -17.19 3.81 16.95
CA GLU A 63 -18.28 4.76 17.03
C GLU A 63 -17.87 5.91 17.95
N VAL A 64 -17.92 7.14 17.42
CA VAL A 64 -18.01 8.34 18.23
C VAL A 64 -19.15 9.19 17.65
N ASP A 65 -20.30 9.02 18.31
CA ASP A 65 -21.48 9.90 18.48
C ASP A 65 -21.87 10.86 17.34
#